data_AF-A0A9D8H3S6-F1
#
_entry.id   AF-A0A9D8H3S6-F1
#
_cell.length_a   1.000
_cell.length_b   1.000
_cell.length_c   1.000
_cell.angle_alpha   90.00
_cell.angle_beta   90.00
_cell.angle_gamma   90.00
#
_symmetry.space_group_name_H-M   'P 1'
#
loop_
_entity.id
_entity.type
_entity.pdbx_description
1 polymer ?
#
loop_
_entity_poly.entity_id
_entity_poly.type
_entity_poly.pdbx_seq_one_letter_code
_entity_poly.pdbx_strand_id
1 'polypeptide(L)'
;MDMGFVLTQAITQAIGVTAIIYLLATMGLNIQFGYTGLLNFGQIAFVAVGSYAIGVFLIQWQQDPWPNWMPWPTLVPNLWVAILYALLLSVALALILGIPTLRLRADYLAIVTIATGEIMRLAFKSTDPLG
;
A
#
# COMPACT_ATOMS: atom_id res chain seq x y z
N MET A 1 -15.52 31.43 12.69
CA MET A 1 -14.55 30.41 12.27
C MET A 1 -13.28 30.66 13.04
N ASP A 2 -12.87 29.72 13.88
CA ASP A 2 -11.66 29.90 14.69
C ASP A 2 -10.42 29.65 13.81
N MET A 3 -9.76 30.74 13.42
CA MET A 3 -8.59 30.68 12.55
C MET A 3 -7.42 29.92 13.21
N GLY A 4 -7.32 29.93 14.54
CA GLY A 4 -6.29 29.19 15.27
C GLY A 4 -6.47 27.68 15.13
N PHE A 5 -7.72 27.21 15.16
CA PHE A 5 -8.05 25.81 14.92
C PHE A 5 -7.69 25.38 13.48
N VAL A 6 -8.07 26.18 12.48
CA VAL A 6 -7.78 25.88 11.07
C VAL A 6 -6.27 25.80 10.82
N LEU A 7 -5.49 26.75 11.34
CA LEU A 7 -4.04 26.77 11.17
C LEU A 7 -3.35 25.58 11.85
N THR A 8 -3.78 25.22 13.07
CA THR A 8 -3.21 24.09 13.80
C THR A 8 -3.49 22.76 13.09
N GLN A 9 -4.71 22.60 12.55
CA GLN A 9 -5.06 21.43 11.75
C GLN A 9 -4.30 21.36 10.43
N ALA A 10 -4.14 22.50 9.74
CA ALA A 10 -3.36 22.56 8.51
C ALA A 10 -1.90 22.14 8.73
N ILE A 11 -1.26 22.64 9.80
CA ILE A 11 0.11 22.25 10.14
C ILE A 11 0.16 20.76 10.51
N THR A 12 -0.77 20.28 11.33
CA THR A 12 -0.81 18.86 11.73
C THR A 12 -0.96 17.94 10.52
N GLN A 13 -1.77 18.30 9.53
CA GLN A 13 -1.90 17.52 8.29
C GLN A 13 -0.64 17.63 7.41
N ALA A 14 0.06 18.77 7.41
CA ALA A 14 1.25 18.99 6.60
C ALA A 14 2.47 18.18 7.06
N ILE A 15 2.62 17.92 8.37
CA ILE A 15 3.72 17.11 8.94
C ILE A 15 3.27 15.79 9.58
N GLY A 16 1.97 15.50 9.51
CA GLY A 16 1.38 14.31 10.11
C GLY A 16 1.63 13.02 9.32
N VAL A 17 1.07 11.92 9.83
CA VAL A 17 1.20 10.59 9.23
C VAL A 17 0.69 10.57 7.78
N THR A 18 -0.40 11.28 7.50
CA THR A 18 -0.96 11.40 6.14
C THR A 18 0.04 11.99 5.15
N ALA A 19 0.77 13.03 5.55
CA ALA A 19 1.81 13.62 4.70
C ALA A 19 2.93 12.62 4.42
N ILE A 20 3.36 11.85 5.43
CA ILE A 20 4.40 10.83 5.27
C ILE A 20 3.93 9.73 4.29
N ILE A 21 2.67 9.29 4.38
CA ILE A 21 2.09 8.30 3.45
C ILE A 21 2.16 8.82 2.00
N TYR A 22 1.71 10.05 1.76
CA TYR A 22 1.76 10.64 0.42
C TYR A 22 3.20 10.90 -0.06
N LEU A 23 4.10 11.27 0.84
CA LEU A 23 5.52 11.45 0.53
C LEU A 23 6.14 10.12 0.07
N LEU A 24 5.92 9.03 0.80
CA LEU A 24 6.40 7.70 0.41
C LEU A 24 5.79 7.23 -0.92
N ALA A 25 4.48 7.43 -1.11
CA ALA A 25 3.81 7.12 -2.37
C ALA A 25 4.40 7.90 -3.55
N THR A 26 4.67 9.20 -3.34
CA THR A 26 5.25 10.09 -4.34
C THR A 26 6.71 9.75 -4.63
N MET A 27 7.50 9.36 -3.63
CA MET A 27 8.86 8.87 -3.83
C MET A 27 8.89 7.62 -4.71
N GLY A 28 7.99 6.66 -4.46
CA GLY A 28 7.88 5.46 -5.31
C GLY A 28 7.49 5.78 -6.76
N LEU A 29 6.60 6.77 -6.95
CA LEU A 29 6.26 7.26 -8.28
C LEU A 29 7.42 8.01 -8.95
N ASN A 30 8.16 8.82 -8.19
CA ASN A 30 9.32 9.56 -8.68
C ASN A 30 10.43 8.62 -9.13
N ILE A 31 10.67 7.51 -8.42
CA ILE A 31 11.64 6.50 -8.86
C ILE A 31 11.22 5.89 -10.21
N GLN A 32 9.94 5.59 -10.39
CA GLN A 32 9.48 4.98 -11.63
C GLN A 32 9.46 5.98 -12.78
N PHE A 33 8.74 7.09 -12.64
CA PHE A 33 8.60 8.08 -13.70
C PHE A 33 9.90 8.88 -13.93
N GLY A 34 10.59 9.26 -12.85
CA GLY A 34 11.79 10.09 -12.92
C GLY A 34 12.99 9.39 -13.55
N TYR A 35 13.18 8.09 -13.32
CA TYR A 35 14.29 7.35 -13.92
C TYR A 35 13.93 6.66 -15.24
N THR A 36 12.68 6.23 -15.44
CA THR A 36 12.29 5.50 -16.67
C THR A 36 11.56 6.34 -17.71
N GLY A 37 11.01 7.50 -17.33
CA GLY A 37 10.18 8.33 -18.21
C GLY A 37 8.79 7.75 -18.51
N LEU A 38 8.43 6.60 -17.92
CA LEU A 38 7.17 5.91 -18.15
C LEU A 38 6.13 6.32 -17.10
N LEU A 39 4.99 6.84 -17.55
CA LEU A 39 3.89 7.23 -16.67
C LEU A 39 3.25 5.99 -16.02
N ASN A 40 3.25 5.94 -14.69
CA ASN A 40 2.54 4.92 -13.91
C ASN A 40 1.41 5.57 -13.08
N PHE A 41 0.15 5.27 -13.40
CA PHE A 41 -1.03 5.72 -12.65
C PHE A 41 -1.56 4.69 -11.65
N GLY A 42 -0.99 3.48 -11.65
CA GLY A 42 -1.37 2.35 -10.80
C GLY A 42 -0.59 2.30 -9.49
N GLN A 43 0.28 3.26 -9.18
CA GLN A 43 1.06 3.29 -7.95
C GLN A 43 0.20 3.15 -6.69
N ILE A 44 -1.03 3.69 -6.71
CA ILE A 44 -1.98 3.61 -5.59
C ILE A 44 -2.39 2.16 -5.27
N ALA A 45 -2.38 1.25 -6.24
CA ALA A 45 -2.66 -0.16 -6.02
C ALA A 45 -1.63 -0.81 -5.08
N PHE A 46 -0.36 -0.51 -5.27
CA PHE A 46 0.72 -1.03 -4.42
C PHE A 46 0.63 -0.47 -2.99
N VAL A 47 0.31 0.82 -2.86
CA VAL A 47 0.07 1.45 -1.55
C VAL A 47 -1.11 0.79 -0.82
N ALA A 48 -2.19 0.50 -1.55
CA ALA A 48 -3.37 -0.13 -0.97
C ALA A 48 -3.11 -1.59 -0.56
N VAL A 49 -2.45 -2.40 -1.40
CA VAL A 49 -2.06 -3.78 -1.03
C VAL A 49 -1.16 -3.80 0.18
N GLY A 50 -0.12 -2.96 0.20
CA GLY A 50 0.82 -2.92 1.32
C GLY A 50 0.15 -2.54 2.64
N SER A 51 -0.64 -1.47 2.64
CA SER A 51 -1.32 -1.00 3.86
C SER A 51 -2.40 -1.97 4.34
N TYR A 52 -3.22 -2.51 3.43
CA TYR A 52 -4.28 -3.46 3.78
C TYR A 52 -3.71 -4.81 4.25
N ALA A 53 -2.64 -5.30 3.62
CA ALA A 53 -1.97 -6.54 4.04
C ALA A 53 -1.43 -6.45 5.47
N ILE A 54 -0.77 -5.34 5.82
CA ILE A 54 -0.30 -5.11 7.20
C ILE A 54 -1.48 -5.04 8.16
N GLY A 55 -2.52 -4.26 7.82
CA GLY A 55 -3.70 -4.10 8.67
C GLY A 55 -4.42 -5.41 8.97
N VAL A 56 -4.75 -6.18 7.93
CA VAL A 56 -5.42 -7.48 8.07
C VAL A 56 -4.55 -8.49 8.82
N PHE A 57 -3.26 -8.56 8.51
CA PHE A 57 -2.34 -9.48 9.19
C PHE A 57 -2.31 -9.18 10.69
N LEU A 58 -2.14 -7.92 11.09
CA LEU A 58 -2.10 -7.53 12.49
C LEU A 58 -3.43 -7.78 13.22
N ILE A 59 -4.58 -7.53 12.58
CA ILE A 59 -5.91 -7.80 13.18
C ILE A 59 -6.14 -9.31 13.36
N GLN A 60 -5.86 -10.13 12.36
CA GLN A 60 -6.04 -11.58 12.45
C GLN A 60 -5.11 -12.21 13.49
N TRP A 61 -3.87 -11.73 13.59
CA TRP A 61 -2.89 -12.21 14.56
C TRP A 61 -3.26 -11.87 16.02
N GLN A 62 -4.08 -10.83 16.23
CA GLN A 62 -4.63 -10.51 17.55
C GLN A 62 -5.77 -11.46 17.97
N GLN A 63 -6.48 -12.07 17.02
CA GLN A 63 -7.62 -12.94 17.31
C GLN A 63 -7.21 -14.39 17.58
N ASP A 64 -6.18 -14.90 16.90
CA ASP A 64 -5.59 -16.22 17.15
C ASP A 64 -4.14 -16.09 17.62
N PRO A 65 -3.88 -15.98 18.94
CA PRO A 65 -2.54 -16.11 19.48
C PRO A 65 -1.97 -17.47 19.06
N TRP A 66 -0.80 -17.41 18.42
CA TRP A 66 0.07 -18.50 18.02
C TRP A 66 -0.08 -19.83 18.81
N PRO A 67 -0.03 -21.01 18.15
CA PRO A 67 -0.16 -22.30 18.84
C PRO A 67 0.84 -22.47 19.99
N ASN A 68 0.32 -22.89 21.16
CA ASN A 68 1.03 -23.03 22.44
C ASN A 68 2.27 -23.97 22.45
N TRP A 69 2.61 -24.62 21.33
CA TRP A 69 3.69 -25.59 21.21
C TRP A 69 5.02 -24.99 20.68
N MET A 70 5.04 -23.73 20.27
CA MET A 70 6.26 -23.06 19.81
C MET A 70 6.92 -22.29 20.98
N PRO A 71 8.24 -22.42 21.24
CA PRO A 71 8.89 -21.90 22.46
C PRO A 71 9.08 -20.38 22.52
N TRP A 72 8.64 -19.61 21.52
CA TRP A 72 8.91 -18.16 21.46
C TRP A 72 7.70 -17.35 21.95
N PRO A 73 7.87 -16.49 22.96
CA PRO A 73 6.77 -15.71 23.50
C PRO A 73 6.33 -14.65 22.49
N THR A 74 5.01 -14.55 22.38
CA THR A 74 4.15 -13.57 21.70
C THR A 74 4.37 -12.11 22.13
N LEU A 75 5.62 -11.64 22.18
CA LEU A 75 6.00 -10.40 22.85
C LEU A 75 6.62 -9.33 21.94
N VAL A 76 6.49 -9.49 20.62
CA VAL A 76 6.69 -8.37 19.68
C VAL A 76 5.47 -8.35 18.78
N PRO A 77 4.73 -7.22 18.64
CA PRO A 77 3.81 -7.09 17.53
C PRO A 77 4.66 -7.35 16.30
N ASN A 78 4.32 -8.38 15.55
CA ASN A 78 5.16 -8.88 14.49
C ASN A 78 5.07 -8.00 13.24
N LEU A 79 5.31 -6.70 13.43
CA LEU A 79 5.33 -5.69 12.40
C LEU A 79 6.34 -6.09 11.32
N TRP A 80 7.45 -6.72 11.69
CA TRP A 80 8.47 -7.19 10.75
C TRP A 80 7.96 -8.30 9.82
N VAL A 81 7.24 -9.31 10.30
CA VAL A 81 6.63 -10.32 9.42
C VAL A 81 5.41 -9.76 8.71
N ALA A 82 4.63 -8.87 9.33
CA ALA A 82 3.55 -8.18 8.63
C ALA A 82 4.09 -7.37 7.43
N ILE A 83 5.22 -6.66 7.62
CA ILE A 83 5.96 -5.97 6.56
C ILE A 83 6.44 -6.98 5.52
N LEU A 84 7.04 -8.11 5.93
CA LEU A 84 7.50 -9.13 4.99
C LEU A 84 6.35 -9.73 4.17
N TYR A 85 5.22 -10.01 4.81
CA TYR A 85 4.01 -10.51 4.18
C TYR A 85 3.45 -9.51 3.16
N ALA A 86 3.34 -8.24 3.55
CA ALA A 86 2.91 -7.15 2.67
C ALA A 86 3.88 -6.92 1.50
N LEU A 87 5.19 -7.10 1.74
CA LEU A 87 6.21 -7.03 0.71
C LEU A 87 6.08 -8.18 -0.29
N LEU A 88 5.86 -9.42 0.17
CA LEU A 88 5.64 -10.57 -0.71
C LEU A 88 4.38 -10.39 -1.58
N LEU A 89 3.28 -9.89 -1.01
CA LEU A 89 2.06 -9.58 -1.78
C LEU A 89 2.29 -8.45 -2.79
N SER A 90 3.04 -7.41 -2.42
CA SER A 90 3.40 -6.33 -3.32
C SER A 90 4.29 -6.80 -4.47
N VAL A 91 5.24 -7.70 -4.21
CA VAL A 91 6.08 -8.35 -5.23
C VAL A 91 5.23 -9.22 -6.15
N ALA A 92 4.29 -10.00 -5.59
CA ALA A 92 3.38 -10.80 -6.40
C ALA A 92 2.55 -9.92 -7.36
N LEU A 93 1.98 -8.81 -6.85
CA LEU A 93 1.29 -7.83 -7.69
C LEU A 93 2.23 -7.23 -8.76
N ALA A 94 3.46 -6.91 -8.39
CA ALA A 94 4.46 -6.37 -9.31
C ALA A 94 4.82 -7.37 -10.42
N LEU A 95 4.87 -8.66 -10.13
CA LEU A 95 5.12 -9.70 -11.15
C LEU A 95 3.92 -9.89 -12.07
N ILE A 96 2.71 -9.95 -11.49
CA ILE A 96 1.46 -10.11 -12.26
C ILE A 96 1.28 -8.96 -13.26
N LEU A 97 1.61 -7.73 -12.86
CA LEU A 97 1.51 -6.54 -13.72
C LEU A 97 2.76 -6.29 -14.56
N GLY A 98 3.94 -6.54 -14.02
CA GLY A 98 5.22 -6.25 -14.64
C GLY A 98 5.49 -7.14 -15.85
N ILE A 99 5.30 -8.45 -15.71
CA ILE A 99 5.55 -9.41 -16.80
C ILE A 99 4.79 -9.04 -18.10
N PRO A 100 3.47 -8.77 -18.08
CA PRO A 100 2.76 -8.39 -19.30
C PRO A 100 3.10 -6.98 -19.79
N THR A 101 3.43 -6.04 -18.90
CA THR A 101 3.69 -4.64 -19.28
C THR A 101 5.07 -4.40 -19.89
N LEU A 102 6.05 -5.28 -19.61
CA LEU A 102 7.40 -5.19 -20.20
C LEU A 102 7.42 -5.23 -21.73
N ARG A 103 6.35 -5.72 -22.37
CA ARG A 103 6.24 -5.81 -23.85
C ARG A 103 5.44 -4.66 -24.47
N LEU A 104 5.00 -3.69 -23.68
CA LEU A 104 4.13 -2.60 -24.12
C LEU A 104 4.91 -1.33 -24.45
N ARG A 105 4.38 -0.52 -25.38
CA ARG A 105 4.85 0.86 -25.56
C ARG A 105 4.36 1.73 -24.40
N ALA A 106 5.04 2.84 -24.14
CA ALA A 106 4.78 3.73 -23.00
C ALA A 106 3.30 4.13 -22.86
N ASP A 107 2.62 4.43 -23.96
CA ASP A 107 1.21 4.82 -23.95
C ASP A 107 0.28 3.68 -23.49
N TYR A 108 0.60 2.45 -23.86
CA TYR A 108 -0.17 1.28 -23.41
C TYR A 108 0.12 0.93 -21.96
N LEU A 109 1.35 1.17 -21.48
CA LEU A 109 1.70 0.99 -20.07
C LEU A 109 0.87 1.94 -19.19
N ALA A 110 0.73 3.20 -19.60
CA ALA A 110 -0.11 4.16 -18.88
C ALA A 110 -1.56 3.67 -18.76
N ILE A 111 -2.17 3.20 -19.86
CA ILE A 111 -3.55 2.67 -19.86
C ILE A 111 -3.69 1.47 -18.93
N VAL A 112 -2.76 0.51 -18.97
CA VAL A 112 -2.80 -0.68 -18.12
C VAL A 112 -2.69 -0.32 -16.64
N THR A 113 -1.85 0.66 -16.29
CA THR A 113 -1.71 1.09 -14.89
C THR A 113 -2.96 1.82 -14.37
N ILE A 114 -3.67 2.59 -15.20
CA ILE A 114 -4.99 3.17 -14.86
C ILE A 114 -6.00 2.06 -14.60
N ALA A 115 -6.12 1.10 -15.52
CA ALA A 115 -7.05 -0.02 -15.40
C ALA A 115 -6.77 -0.84 -14.13
N THR A 116 -5.50 -1.09 -13.83
CA THR A 116 -5.06 -1.74 -12.59
C THR A 116 -5.53 -0.96 -11.35
N GLY A 117 -5.32 0.35 -11.34
CA GLY A 117 -5.77 1.21 -10.24
C GLY A 117 -7.27 1.09 -9.99
N GLU A 118 -8.08 1.08 -11.04
CA GLU A 118 -9.53 0.96 -10.92
C GLU A 118 -9.97 -0.45 -10.47
N ILE A 119 -9.36 -1.51 -11.00
CA ILE A 119 -9.63 -2.89 -10.56
C ILE A 119 -9.36 -3.02 -9.07
N MET A 120 -8.24 -2.49 -8.59
CA MET A 120 -7.87 -2.58 -7.17
C MET A 120 -8.81 -1.75 -6.29
N ARG A 121 -9.19 -0.56 -6.74
CA ARG A 121 -10.20 0.26 -6.06
C ARG A 121 -11.52 -0.50 -5.89
N LEU A 122 -11.98 -1.18 -6.95
CA LEU A 122 -13.19 -2.00 -6.90
C LEU A 122 -13.01 -3.20 -5.96
N ALA A 123 -11.87 -3.90 -6.02
CA ALA A 123 -11.59 -5.06 -5.18
C ALA A 123 -11.61 -4.72 -3.68
N PHE A 124 -10.97 -3.61 -3.28
CA PHE A 124 -10.99 -3.16 -1.88
C PHE A 124 -12.37 -2.69 -1.45
N LYS A 125 -13.15 -2.08 -2.35
CA LYS A 125 -14.51 -1.63 -2.05
C LYS A 125 -15.51 -2.79 -1.96
N SER A 126 -15.28 -3.88 -2.71
CA SER A 126 -16.13 -5.07 -2.68
C SER A 126 -15.82 -6.02 -1.53
N THR A 127 -14.71 -5.81 -0.83
CA THR A 127 -14.36 -6.63 0.33
C THR A 127 -15.23 -6.18 1.50
N ASP A 128 -16.14 -7.05 1.96
CA ASP A 128 -16.95 -6.77 3.14
C ASP A 128 -16.04 -6.54 4.36
N PRO A 129 -16.36 -5.58 5.27
CA PRO A 129 -15.44 -5.08 6.30
C PRO A 129 -15.08 -6.03 7.45
N LEU A 130 -14.71 -7.29 7.18
CA LEU A 130 -14.76 -8.45 8.09
C LEU A 130 -16.17 -9.04 8.09
N GLY A 131 -16.27 -10.37 7.99
CA GLY A 131 -17.57 -11.07 8.01
C GLY A 131 -18.43 -10.71 9.23
#